data_AF-A0A8S0Z0B8-F1
#
_entry.id   AF-A0A8S0Z0B8-F1
#
_cell.length_a   1.000
_cell.length_b   1.000
_cell.length_c   1.000
_cell.angle_alpha   90.00
_cell.angle_beta   90.00
_cell.angle_gamma   90.00
#
_symmetry.space_group_name_H-M   'P 1'
#
loop_
_entity.id
_entity.type
_entity.pdbx_description
1 polymer ?
#
loop_
_entity_poly.entity_id
_entity_poly.type
_entity_poly.pdbx_seq_one_letter_code
_entity_poly.pdbx_strand_id
1 'polypeptide(L)'
;MANIQRTPPKKLNTPNTTVRQAQTQSEPDISSAVLMSENVKAKRSKRHRQDSSPKGGQDFDLQTLHETLTSLVAEVKEIKAQNCQIKISNTEICKSNSDIVQSMSFMNKNFEEMRKEIENLKKERTEQRIYIESLEKKINDLQVKTRSSCVEIRNIPYKEAETTASLIQTVTNIAEIVGMNVSASDFRDVYRLPGKPMQFLRDR
;
A
#
# COMPACT_ATOMS: atom_id res chain seq x y z
N MET A 1 1.54 13.93 19.36
CA MET A 1 2.10 12.58 19.12
C MET A 1 3.02 12.67 17.91
N ALA A 2 4.24 12.15 18.03
CA ALA A 2 5.37 12.45 17.14
C ALA A 2 5.25 11.80 15.75
N ASN A 3 5.55 12.58 14.71
CA ASN A 3 5.65 12.13 13.31
C ASN A 3 6.91 11.28 13.11
N ILE A 4 6.75 10.01 12.76
CA ILE A 4 7.85 9.11 12.41
C ILE A 4 8.02 9.14 10.89
N GLN A 5 9.01 9.91 10.42
CA GLN A 5 9.51 9.80 9.04
C GLN A 5 10.48 8.61 8.94
N ARG A 6 10.26 7.72 7.97
CA ARG A 6 11.21 6.64 7.63
C ARG A 6 11.90 6.98 6.32
N THR A 7 13.23 7.06 6.35
CA THR A 7 14.09 7.19 5.16
C THR A 7 14.40 5.82 4.56
N PRO A 8 14.61 5.71 3.23
CA PRO A 8 14.93 4.45 2.56
C PRO A 8 16.39 4.03 2.80
N PRO A 9 16.73 2.73 2.67
CA PRO A 9 18.08 2.25 2.94
C PRO A 9 19.04 2.64 1.81
N LYS A 10 20.26 3.06 2.18
CA LYS A 10 21.37 3.32 1.26
C LYS A 10 21.85 2.01 0.64
N LYS A 11 22.00 1.97 -0.69
CA LYS A 11 22.69 0.89 -1.41
C LYS A 11 24.20 1.06 -1.25
N LEU A 12 24.88 0.03 -0.72
CA LEU A 12 26.34 -0.09 -0.78
C LEU A 12 26.70 -0.81 -2.08
N ASN A 13 27.43 -0.13 -2.97
CA ASN A 13 28.17 -0.73 -4.07
C ASN A 13 29.60 -1.02 -3.57
N THR A 14 30.09 -2.26 -3.69
CA THR A 14 31.47 -2.66 -4.08
C THR A 14 31.65 -4.20 -4.00
N PRO A 15 32.67 -4.77 -4.69
CA PRO A 15 32.58 -6.06 -5.37
C PRO A 15 33.24 -7.25 -4.64
N ASN A 16 32.94 -8.46 -5.12
CA ASN A 16 33.66 -9.72 -4.96
C ASN A 16 34.46 -9.92 -3.67
N THR A 17 33.89 -10.64 -2.72
CA THR A 17 34.68 -11.37 -1.72
C THR A 17 33.99 -12.70 -1.39
N THR A 18 34.80 -13.73 -1.49
CA THR A 18 34.53 -15.17 -1.36
C THR A 18 33.66 -15.50 -0.14
N VAL A 19 32.58 -16.25 -0.38
CA VAL A 19 31.69 -16.81 0.65
C VAL A 19 32.49 -17.73 1.56
N ARG A 20 32.82 -17.27 2.77
CA ARG A 20 33.20 -18.15 3.89
C ARG A 20 31.92 -18.66 4.52
N GLN A 21 31.65 -19.95 4.33
CA GLN A 21 30.66 -20.70 5.09
C GLN A 21 30.96 -20.57 6.59
N ALA A 22 29.96 -20.19 7.37
CA ALA A 22 30.02 -20.25 8.82
C ALA A 22 29.99 -21.73 9.24
N GLN A 23 31.16 -22.28 9.56
CA GLN A 23 31.27 -23.58 10.23
C GLN A 23 30.76 -23.45 11.67
N THR A 24 29.81 -24.31 12.03
CA THR A 24 29.38 -24.56 13.40
C THR A 24 30.43 -25.42 14.12
N GLN A 25 30.61 -25.23 15.42
CA GLN A 25 31.72 -25.82 16.21
C GLN A 25 31.55 -27.32 16.55
N SER A 26 30.98 -28.14 15.67
CA SER A 26 30.69 -29.54 16.00
C SER A 26 30.90 -30.57 14.89
N GLU A 27 31.77 -30.31 13.90
CA GLU A 27 32.15 -31.33 12.91
C GLU A 27 33.67 -31.58 12.92
N PRO A 28 34.13 -32.84 13.04
CA PRO A 28 35.54 -33.16 12.83
C PRO A 28 35.84 -33.10 11.33
N ASP A 29 36.90 -32.39 10.96
CA ASP A 29 37.40 -32.25 9.60
C ASP A 29 38.11 -33.55 9.15
N ILE A 30 37.38 -34.43 8.47
CA ILE A 30 37.87 -35.74 8.01
C ILE A 30 38.85 -35.60 6.82
N SER A 31 39.01 -34.40 6.25
CA SER A 31 39.78 -34.20 5.02
C SER A 31 41.27 -33.91 5.24
N SER A 32 41.71 -33.68 6.48
CA SER A 32 43.13 -33.41 6.80
C SER A 32 43.92 -34.62 7.31
N ALA A 33 43.26 -35.74 7.64
CA ALA A 33 43.91 -36.92 8.22
C ALA A 33 44.55 -37.88 7.21
N VAL A 34 44.30 -37.71 5.90
CA VAL A 34 44.68 -38.69 4.87
C VAL A 34 46.07 -38.43 4.25
N LEU A 35 46.70 -37.27 4.48
CA LEU A 35 47.95 -36.88 3.80
C LEU A 35 49.23 -37.02 4.63
N MET A 36 49.18 -37.64 5.81
CA MET A 36 50.36 -37.85 6.67
C MET A 36 50.40 -39.28 7.22
N SER A 37 50.57 -40.28 6.35
CA SER A 37 50.93 -41.64 6.81
C SER A 37 51.73 -42.46 5.79
N GLU A 38 52.79 -41.89 5.23
CA GLU A 38 53.90 -42.69 4.69
C GLU A 38 55.03 -42.75 5.74
N ASN A 39 55.34 -43.98 6.16
CA ASN A 39 56.53 -44.37 6.92
C ASN A 39 56.68 -43.86 8.36
N VAL A 40 55.92 -44.47 9.27
CA VAL A 40 56.35 -44.61 10.67
C VAL A 40 56.36 -46.09 11.06
N LYS A 41 57.44 -46.79 10.68
CA LYS A 41 57.87 -48.03 11.37
C LYS A 41 58.44 -47.64 12.74
N ALA A 42 57.62 -47.11 13.63
CA ALA A 42 58.00 -46.89 15.02
C ALA A 42 57.95 -48.23 15.75
N LYS A 43 59.09 -48.62 16.31
CA LYS A 43 59.27 -49.75 17.22
C LYS A 43 58.14 -49.75 18.25
N ARG A 44 57.21 -50.69 18.11
CA ARG A 44 56.09 -50.86 19.03
C ARG A 44 56.67 -51.31 20.37
N SER A 45 56.87 -50.37 21.29
CA SER A 45 57.12 -50.69 22.69
C SER A 45 56.00 -51.62 23.13
N LYS A 46 56.36 -52.87 23.48
CA LYS A 46 55.41 -53.79 24.10
C LYS A 46 54.99 -53.11 25.39
N ARG A 47 53.74 -52.62 25.44
CA ARG A 47 53.15 -52.08 26.67
C ARG A 47 53.40 -53.12 27.76
N HIS A 48 54.00 -52.69 28.87
CA HIS A 48 54.12 -53.52 30.06
C HIS A 48 52.71 -54.01 30.40
N ARG A 49 52.47 -55.30 30.21
CA ARG A 49 51.24 -55.94 30.67
C ARG A 49 51.34 -55.90 32.19
N GLN A 50 50.52 -55.08 32.83
CA GLN A 50 50.23 -55.30 34.24
C GLN A 50 49.69 -56.74 34.36
N ASP A 51 50.38 -57.57 35.13
CA ASP A 51 49.97 -58.94 35.47
C ASP A 51 48.76 -58.98 36.43
N SER A 52 47.99 -57.91 36.51
CA SER A 52 46.64 -57.90 37.08
C SER A 52 45.62 -58.31 36.02
N SER A 53 45.76 -59.55 35.53
CA SER A 53 44.60 -60.26 35.00
C SER A 53 43.64 -60.46 36.17
N PRO A 54 42.38 -59.99 36.13
CA PRO A 54 41.43 -60.26 37.19
C PRO A 54 41.18 -61.78 37.19
N LYS A 55 41.82 -62.48 38.13
CA LYS A 55 41.42 -63.83 38.52
C LYS A 55 40.15 -63.69 39.32
N GLY A 56 39.05 -63.67 38.60
CA GLY A 56 37.70 -63.59 39.14
C GLY A 56 36.79 -63.38 37.97
N GLY A 57 36.04 -64.42 37.59
CA GLY A 57 34.84 -64.20 36.81
C GLY A 57 33.99 -63.24 37.62
N GLN A 58 34.02 -61.95 37.24
CA GLN A 58 32.89 -61.10 37.55
C GLN A 58 31.75 -61.78 36.82
N ASP A 59 30.84 -62.37 37.59
CA ASP A 59 29.49 -62.62 37.11
C ASP A 59 29.06 -61.30 36.47
N PHE A 60 29.09 -61.25 35.14
CA PHE A 60 28.44 -60.17 34.41
C PHE A 60 27.01 -60.25 34.90
N ASP A 61 26.60 -59.26 35.68
CA ASP A 61 25.28 -59.24 36.27
C ASP A 61 24.26 -59.09 35.14
N LEU A 62 23.86 -60.25 34.61
CA LEU A 62 22.93 -60.40 33.51
C LEU A 62 21.62 -59.67 33.82
N GLN A 63 21.30 -59.53 35.11
CA GLN A 63 20.12 -58.85 35.59
C GLN A 63 20.26 -57.33 35.40
N THR A 64 21.38 -56.72 35.82
CA THR A 64 21.67 -55.30 35.54
C THR A 64 21.73 -55.01 34.03
N LEU A 65 22.28 -55.92 33.21
CA LEU A 65 22.28 -55.78 31.75
C LEU A 65 20.88 -55.90 31.14
N HIS A 66 20.02 -56.77 31.69
CA HIS A 66 18.63 -56.91 31.26
C HIS A 66 17.80 -55.66 31.63
N GLU A 67 17.98 -55.13 32.84
CA GLU A 67 17.31 -53.92 33.30
C GLU A 67 17.69 -52.68 32.47
N THR A 68 18.98 -52.51 32.15
CA THR A 68 19.43 -51.43 31.26
C THR A 68 18.90 -51.58 29.83
N LEU A 69 18.89 -52.80 29.28
CA LEU A 69 18.35 -53.05 27.93
C LEU A 69 16.84 -52.78 27.86
N THR A 70 16.08 -53.21 28.89
CA THR A 70 14.64 -52.96 28.96
C THR A 70 14.32 -51.47 29.12
N SER A 71 15.09 -50.73 29.92
CA SER A 71 15.01 -49.28 30.04
C SER A 71 15.31 -48.57 28.71
N LEU A 72 16.38 -48.95 28.01
CA LEU A 72 16.71 -48.39 26.69
C LEU A 72 15.60 -48.66 25.66
N VAL A 73 15.01 -49.86 25.68
CA VAL A 73 13.88 -50.20 24.78
C VAL A 73 12.66 -49.34 25.10
N ALA A 74 12.40 -49.03 26.37
CA ALA A 74 11.32 -48.12 26.76
C ALA A 74 11.57 -46.69 26.27
N GLU A 75 12.77 -46.15 26.46
CA GLU A 75 13.16 -44.82 25.98
C GLU A 75 13.09 -44.73 24.44
N VAL A 76 13.54 -45.76 23.72
CA VAL A 76 13.46 -45.81 22.25
C VAL A 76 12.00 -45.81 21.78
N LYS A 77 11.09 -46.49 22.49
CA LYS A 77 9.65 -46.45 22.18
C LYS A 77 9.08 -45.05 22.40
N GLU A 78 9.47 -44.37 23.47
CA GLU A 78 9.04 -43.00 23.76
C GLU A 78 9.56 -42.00 22.72
N ILE A 79 10.85 -42.07 22.39
CA ILE A 79 11.47 -41.25 21.32
C ILE A 79 10.75 -41.47 19.99
N LYS A 80 10.38 -42.73 19.67
CA LYS A 80 9.63 -43.03 18.45
C LYS A 80 8.23 -42.40 18.46
N ALA A 81 7.55 -42.41 19.61
CA ALA A 81 6.24 -41.77 19.77
C ALA A 81 6.35 -40.23 19.62
N GLN A 82 7.33 -39.61 20.29
CA GLN A 82 7.60 -38.17 20.16
C GLN A 82 7.93 -37.78 18.71
N ASN A 83 8.78 -38.56 18.03
CA ASN A 83 9.09 -38.34 16.62
C ASN A 83 7.85 -38.47 15.71
N CYS A 84 6.92 -39.36 16.03
CA CYS A 84 5.64 -39.45 15.32
C CYS A 84 4.82 -38.16 15.51
N GLN A 85 4.73 -37.67 16.75
CA GLN A 85 4.00 -36.44 17.06
C GLN A 85 4.62 -35.21 16.40
N ILE A 86 5.95 -35.09 16.39
CA ILE A 86 6.67 -34.01 15.71
C ILE A 86 6.39 -34.04 14.21
N LYS A 87 6.36 -35.22 13.58
CA LYS A 87 6.02 -35.34 12.16
C LYS A 87 4.60 -34.85 11.87
N ILE A 88 3.63 -35.23 12.70
CA ILE A 88 2.25 -34.76 12.55
C ILE A 88 2.19 -33.23 12.67
N SER A 89 2.76 -32.67 13.74
CA SER A 89 2.79 -31.21 13.94
C SER A 89 3.49 -30.48 12.77
N ASN A 90 4.61 -31.00 12.27
CA ASN A 90 5.28 -30.43 11.10
C ASN A 90 4.40 -30.46 9.85
N THR A 91 3.63 -31.52 9.62
CA THR A 91 2.70 -31.57 8.48
C THR A 91 1.58 -30.53 8.61
N GLU A 92 1.07 -30.31 9.81
CA GLU A 92 0.05 -29.28 10.07
C GLU A 92 0.62 -27.87 9.88
N ILE A 93 1.84 -27.61 10.37
CA ILE A 93 2.54 -26.33 10.18
C ILE A 93 2.78 -26.08 8.68
N CYS A 94 3.25 -27.08 7.94
CA CYS A 94 3.45 -26.96 6.49
C CYS A 94 2.14 -26.63 5.76
N LYS A 95 1.03 -27.28 6.15
CA LYS A 95 -0.28 -27.00 5.58
C LYS A 95 -0.74 -25.58 5.91
N SER A 96 -0.66 -25.16 7.17
CA SER A 96 -1.01 -23.81 7.60
C SER A 96 -0.18 -22.74 6.87
N ASN A 97 1.12 -22.95 6.72
CA ASN A 97 1.99 -22.04 5.97
C ASN A 97 1.60 -21.96 4.48
N SER A 98 1.24 -23.09 3.87
CA SER A 98 0.72 -23.10 2.50
C SER A 98 -0.55 -22.27 2.37
N ASP A 99 -1.50 -22.45 3.29
CA ASP A 99 -2.78 -21.71 3.29
C ASP A 99 -2.56 -20.20 3.51
N ILE A 100 -1.60 -19.83 4.38
CA ILE A 100 -1.20 -18.43 4.61
C ILE A 100 -0.63 -17.82 3.33
N VAL A 101 0.27 -18.53 2.64
CA VAL A 101 0.87 -18.04 1.38
C VAL A 101 -0.21 -17.86 0.30
N GLN A 102 -1.16 -18.78 0.20
CA GLN A 102 -2.28 -18.66 -0.73
C GLN A 102 -3.17 -17.46 -0.39
N SER A 103 -3.53 -17.30 0.88
CA SER A 103 -4.32 -16.16 1.36
C SER A 103 -3.62 -14.83 1.06
N MET A 104 -2.31 -14.76 1.31
CA MET A 104 -1.52 -13.56 1.05
C MET A 104 -1.41 -13.26 -0.44
N SER A 105 -1.24 -14.28 -1.28
CA SER A 105 -1.26 -14.12 -2.75
C SER A 105 -2.61 -13.59 -3.23
N PHE A 106 -3.72 -14.09 -2.69
CA PHE A 106 -5.06 -13.63 -3.03
C PHE A 106 -5.27 -12.16 -2.60
N MET A 107 -4.89 -11.82 -1.37
CA MET A 107 -4.96 -10.45 -0.87
C MET A 107 -4.13 -9.49 -1.73
N ASN A 108 -2.90 -9.86 -2.11
CA ASN A 108 -2.07 -9.03 -2.98
C ASN A 108 -2.72 -8.77 -4.33
N LYS A 109 -3.37 -9.78 -4.91
CA LYS A 109 -4.11 -9.61 -6.17
C LYS A 109 -5.27 -8.61 -6.00
N ASN A 110 -6.05 -8.74 -4.93
CA ASN A 110 -7.15 -7.81 -4.63
C ASN A 110 -6.63 -6.40 -4.38
N PHE A 111 -5.49 -6.23 -3.71
CA PHE A 111 -4.86 -4.92 -3.50
C PHE A 111 -4.45 -4.27 -4.82
N GLU A 112 -3.89 -5.02 -5.76
CA GLU A 112 -3.54 -4.50 -7.08
C GLU A 112 -4.78 -4.15 -7.91
N GLU A 113 -5.86 -4.94 -7.81
CA GLU A 113 -7.14 -4.63 -8.47
C GLU A 113 -7.77 -3.35 -7.91
N MET A 114 -7.87 -3.22 -6.59
CA MET A 114 -8.36 -2.00 -5.92
C MET A 114 -7.49 -0.78 -6.26
N ARG A 115 -6.18 -0.95 -6.34
CA ARG A 115 -5.26 0.13 -6.71
C ARG A 115 -5.55 0.64 -8.12
N LYS A 116 -5.75 -0.26 -9.08
CA LYS A 116 -6.11 0.08 -10.47
C LYS A 116 -7.46 0.79 -10.54
N GLU A 117 -8.45 0.31 -9.79
CA GLU A 117 -9.76 0.95 -9.74
C GLU A 117 -9.68 2.39 -9.20
N ILE A 118 -8.93 2.61 -8.12
CA ILE A 118 -8.69 3.95 -7.58
C ILE A 118 -8.00 4.86 -8.59
N GLU A 119 -7.03 4.35 -9.34
CA GLU A 119 -6.33 5.11 -10.38
C GLU A 119 -7.28 5.51 -11.52
N ASN A 120 -8.12 4.58 -11.97
CA ASN A 120 -9.16 4.85 -12.98
C ASN A 120 -10.16 5.91 -12.50
N LEU A 121 -10.65 5.80 -11.26
CA LEU A 121 -11.58 6.79 -10.69
C LEU A 121 -10.95 8.18 -10.57
N LYS A 122 -9.65 8.27 -10.23
CA LYS A 122 -8.93 9.56 -10.20
C LYS A 122 -8.82 10.18 -11.59
N LYS A 123 -8.54 9.35 -12.60
CA LYS A 123 -8.47 9.79 -14.00
C LYS A 123 -9.84 10.30 -14.47
N GLU A 124 -10.89 9.51 -14.28
CA GLU A 124 -12.25 9.87 -14.67
C GLU A 124 -12.72 11.16 -13.97
N ARG A 125 -12.46 11.30 -12.66
CA ARG A 125 -12.76 12.53 -11.92
C ARG A 125 -12.09 13.76 -12.53
N THR A 126 -10.85 13.61 -12.99
CA THR A 126 -10.09 14.71 -13.61
C THR A 126 -10.69 15.08 -14.96
N GLU A 127 -11.04 14.09 -15.78
CA GLU A 127 -11.69 14.29 -17.08
C GLU A 127 -13.06 14.96 -16.92
N GLN A 128 -13.88 14.49 -15.97
CA GLN A 128 -15.16 15.09 -15.64
C GLN A 128 -15.01 16.56 -15.19
N ARG A 129 -14.01 16.86 -14.36
CA ARG A 129 -13.75 18.24 -13.91
C ARG A 129 -13.40 19.16 -15.07
N ILE A 130 -12.52 18.72 -15.97
CA ILE A 130 -12.14 19.48 -17.17
C ILE A 130 -13.37 19.70 -18.07
N TYR A 131 -14.21 18.66 -18.21
CA TYR A 131 -15.43 18.77 -18.99
C TYR A 131 -16.40 19.79 -18.39
N ILE A 132 -16.63 19.75 -17.06
CA ILE A 132 -17.47 20.72 -16.35
C ILE A 132 -16.94 22.14 -16.55
N GLU A 133 -15.65 22.38 -16.36
CA GLU A 133 -15.03 23.70 -16.57
C GLU A 133 -15.24 24.20 -18.02
N SER A 134 -15.15 23.30 -19.00
CA SER A 134 -15.42 23.63 -20.40
C SER A 134 -16.89 24.03 -20.64
N LEU A 135 -17.83 23.38 -19.95
CA LEU A 135 -19.26 23.69 -20.03
C LEU A 135 -19.57 25.01 -19.35
N GLU A 136 -19.00 25.26 -18.17
CA GLU A 136 -19.14 26.53 -17.44
C GLU A 136 -18.63 27.69 -18.29
N LYS A 137 -17.47 27.53 -18.95
CA LYS A 137 -16.96 28.54 -19.88
C LYS A 137 -17.91 28.80 -21.04
N LYS A 138 -18.46 27.75 -21.67
CA LYS A 138 -19.45 27.89 -22.76
C LYS A 138 -20.71 28.61 -22.29
N ILE A 139 -21.21 28.29 -21.10
CA ILE A 139 -22.39 28.96 -20.52
C ILE A 139 -22.08 30.44 -20.29
N ASN A 140 -20.93 30.76 -19.70
CA ASN A 140 -20.52 32.15 -19.49
C ASN A 140 -20.41 32.92 -20.81
N ASP A 141 -19.77 32.33 -21.83
CA ASP A 141 -19.66 32.93 -23.15
C ASP A 141 -21.04 33.19 -23.78
N LEU A 142 -21.99 32.25 -23.62
CA LEU A 142 -23.37 32.43 -24.06
C LEU A 142 -24.10 33.54 -23.29
N GLN A 143 -23.90 33.65 -21.99
CA GLN A 143 -24.50 34.70 -21.17
C GLN A 143 -23.96 36.09 -21.52
N VAL A 144 -22.65 36.19 -21.77
CA VAL A 144 -22.02 37.44 -22.22
C VAL A 144 -22.53 37.84 -23.61
N LYS A 145 -22.60 36.88 -24.54
CA LYS A 145 -23.10 37.13 -25.90
C LYS A 145 -24.59 37.48 -25.96
N THR A 146 -25.41 36.90 -25.10
CA THR A 146 -26.85 37.25 -25.05
C THR A 146 -27.09 38.63 -24.46
N ARG A 147 -26.19 39.12 -23.60
CA ARG A 147 -26.27 40.45 -22.99
C ARG A 147 -25.53 41.55 -23.75
N SER A 148 -24.76 41.23 -24.79
CA SER A 148 -23.97 42.24 -25.52
C SER A 148 -24.83 43.30 -26.21
N SER A 149 -26.10 42.98 -26.51
CA SER A 149 -27.09 43.90 -27.06
C SER A 149 -28.04 44.49 -26.02
N CYS A 150 -27.81 44.22 -24.73
CA CYS A 150 -28.66 44.68 -23.64
C CYS A 150 -27.98 45.81 -22.87
N VAL A 151 -28.71 46.90 -22.65
CA VAL A 151 -28.26 48.03 -21.82
C VAL A 151 -29.16 48.13 -20.60
N GLU A 152 -28.57 48.06 -19.41
CA GLU A 152 -29.29 48.25 -18.15
C GLU A 152 -29.14 49.71 -17.71
N ILE A 153 -30.25 50.45 -17.68
CA ILE A 153 -30.29 51.82 -17.16
C ILE A 153 -30.91 51.79 -15.77
N ARG A 154 -30.15 52.26 -14.77
CA ARG A 154 -30.57 52.31 -13.37
C ARG A 154 -31.04 53.72 -13.00
N ASN A 155 -31.79 53.80 -11.89
CA ASN A 155 -32.27 55.05 -11.31
C ASN A 155 -33.21 55.87 -12.21
N ILE A 156 -33.97 55.21 -13.10
CA ILE A 156 -35.06 55.86 -13.83
C ILE A 156 -36.28 55.94 -12.91
N PRO A 157 -36.81 57.15 -12.63
CA PRO A 157 -38.02 57.34 -11.83
C PRO A 157 -39.18 56.49 -12.35
N TYR A 158 -39.99 55.96 -11.43
CA TYR A 158 -41.18 55.18 -11.76
C TYR A 158 -42.38 56.10 -12.03
N LYS A 159 -43.14 55.82 -13.08
CA LYS A 159 -44.46 56.41 -13.34
C LYS A 159 -45.53 55.33 -13.22
N GLU A 160 -46.68 55.67 -12.65
CA GLU A 160 -47.83 54.77 -12.58
C GLU A 160 -48.37 54.51 -13.99
N ALA A 161 -48.72 53.26 -14.29
CA ALA A 161 -49.23 52.82 -15.60
C ALA A 161 -48.29 53.07 -16.81
N GLU A 162 -47.01 52.78 -16.65
CA GLU A 162 -46.05 52.84 -17.78
C GLU A 162 -46.38 51.85 -18.90
N THR A 163 -46.35 52.38 -20.13
CA THR A 163 -46.44 51.60 -21.37
C THR A 163 -45.07 51.46 -22.03
N THR A 164 -44.92 50.48 -22.92
CA THR A 164 -43.68 50.29 -23.71
C THR A 164 -43.29 51.56 -24.49
N ALA A 165 -44.28 52.26 -25.06
CA ALA A 165 -44.05 53.54 -25.74
C ALA A 165 -43.48 54.63 -24.82
N SER A 166 -43.99 54.73 -23.58
CA SER A 166 -43.49 55.71 -22.60
C SER A 166 -42.05 55.40 -22.16
N LEU A 167 -41.69 54.12 -22.07
CA LEU A 167 -40.33 53.68 -21.77
C LEU A 167 -39.37 53.97 -22.93
N ILE A 168 -39.77 53.66 -24.17
CA ILE A 168 -38.98 53.97 -25.37
C ILE A 168 -38.71 55.48 -25.43
N GLN A 169 -39.73 56.32 -25.24
CA GLN A 169 -39.54 57.78 -25.23
C GLN A 169 -38.56 58.23 -24.14
N THR A 170 -38.64 57.64 -22.94
CA THR A 170 -37.70 57.94 -21.85
C THR A 170 -36.27 57.58 -22.24
N VAL A 171 -36.05 56.42 -22.88
CA VAL A 171 -34.72 55.99 -23.33
C VAL A 171 -34.21 56.84 -24.48
N THR A 172 -35.06 57.22 -25.44
CA THR A 172 -34.70 58.13 -26.55
C THR A 172 -34.26 59.50 -26.03
N ASN A 173 -34.99 60.06 -25.05
CA ASN A 173 -34.58 61.32 -24.43
C ASN A 173 -33.22 61.21 -23.72
N ILE A 174 -32.95 60.08 -23.04
CA ILE A 174 -31.65 59.83 -22.41
C ILE A 174 -30.56 59.71 -23.48
N ALA A 175 -30.82 58.99 -24.57
CA ALA A 175 -29.87 58.83 -25.67
C ALA A 175 -29.52 60.18 -26.31
N GLU A 176 -30.52 61.04 -26.55
CA GLU A 176 -30.33 62.39 -27.10
C GLU A 176 -29.44 63.25 -26.20
N ILE A 177 -29.64 63.21 -24.88
CA ILE A 177 -28.81 63.91 -23.90
C ILE A 177 -27.35 63.42 -23.93
N VAL A 178 -27.13 62.13 -24.18
CA VAL A 178 -25.78 61.52 -24.30
C VAL A 178 -25.17 61.75 -25.69
N GLY A 179 -25.90 62.36 -26.63
CA GLY A 179 -25.44 62.60 -28.00
C GLY A 179 -25.57 61.39 -28.93
N MET A 180 -26.46 60.45 -28.61
CA MET A 180 -26.76 59.27 -29.42
C MET A 180 -28.11 59.42 -30.11
N ASN A 181 -28.13 59.26 -31.44
CA ASN A 181 -29.36 59.22 -32.21
C ASN A 181 -29.91 57.79 -32.22
N VAL A 182 -30.96 57.54 -31.44
CA VAL A 182 -31.62 56.24 -31.33
C VAL A 182 -33.09 56.38 -31.71
N SER A 183 -33.52 55.59 -32.70
CA SER A 183 -34.88 55.55 -33.21
C SER A 183 -35.71 54.45 -32.54
N ALA A 184 -37.04 54.54 -32.61
CA ALA A 184 -37.93 53.52 -32.04
C ALA A 184 -37.72 52.13 -32.65
N SER A 185 -37.28 52.05 -33.91
CA SER A 185 -36.98 50.79 -34.62
C SER A 185 -35.70 50.10 -34.14
N ASP A 186 -34.83 50.80 -33.42
CA ASP A 186 -33.57 50.23 -32.92
C ASP A 186 -33.79 49.39 -31.65
N PHE A 187 -34.95 49.52 -31.01
CA PHE A 187 -35.30 48.76 -29.82
C PHE A 187 -35.99 47.45 -30.20
N ARG A 188 -35.42 46.33 -29.76
CA ARG A 188 -36.10 45.03 -29.81
C ARG A 188 -37.14 44.91 -28.69
N ASP A 189 -36.71 45.15 -27.45
CA ASP A 189 -37.56 45.06 -26.25
C ASP A 189 -37.12 46.10 -25.22
N VAL A 190 -38.08 46.67 -24.48
CA VAL A 190 -37.84 47.59 -23.36
C VAL A 190 -38.81 47.28 -22.23
N TYR A 191 -38.28 46.99 -21.05
CA TYR A 191 -39.07 46.66 -19.87
C TYR A 191 -38.29 46.96 -18.58
N ARG A 192 -39.01 47.08 -17.46
CA ARG A 192 -38.38 47.16 -16.14
C ARG A 192 -38.05 45.76 -15.64
N LEU A 193 -36.84 45.59 -15.13
CA LEU A 193 -36.50 44.37 -14.40
C LEU A 193 -37.20 44.38 -13.04
N PRO A 194 -37.67 43.21 -12.56
CA PRO A 194 -38.20 43.11 -11.21
C PRO A 194 -37.13 43.60 -10.23
N GLY A 195 -37.51 44.52 -9.33
CA GLY A 195 -36.61 44.99 -8.29
C GLY A 195 -36.10 43.82 -7.45
N LYS A 196 -34.88 43.94 -6.91
CA LYS A 196 -34.40 42.95 -5.93
C LYS A 196 -35.46 42.86 -4.83
N PRO A 197 -35.98 41.65 -4.49
CA PRO A 197 -36.74 41.50 -3.26
C PRO A 197 -35.83 42.01 -2.14
N MET A 198 -36.37 42.82 -1.23
CA MET A 198 -35.65 43.22 -0.02
C MET A 198 -35.25 41.94 0.72
N GLN A 199 -34.04 41.45 0.45
CA GLN A 199 -33.40 40.47 1.29
C GLN A 199 -33.21 41.18 2.61
N PHE A 200 -33.98 40.77 3.61
CA PHE A 200 -33.75 41.11 5.01
C PHE A 200 -32.24 41.12 5.23
N LEU A 201 -31.74 42.29 5.65
CA LEU A 201 -30.46 42.41 6.32
C LEU A 201 -30.39 41.25 7.33
N ARG A 202 -29.65 40.19 7.00
CA ARG A 202 -29.17 39.28 8.03
C ARG A 202 -28.16 40.11 8.77
N ASP A 203 -28.59 40.59 9.93
CA ASP A 203 -27.72 41.20 10.91
C ASP A 203 -26.49 40.32 11.12
N ARG A 204 -25.36 41.02 11.08
CA ARG A 204 -24.02 40.76 11.62
C ARG A 204 -23.77 39.42 12.31
#